data_AF-A0A7X5AQ31-F1
#
_entry.id   AF-A0A7X5AQ31-F1
#
_cell.length_a   1.000
_cell.length_b   1.000
_cell.length_c   1.000
_cell.angle_alpha   90.00
_cell.angle_beta   90.00
_cell.angle_gamma   90.00
#
_symmetry.space_group_name_H-M   'P 1'
#
loop_
_entity.id
_entity.type
_entity.pdbx_description
1 polymer ?
#
loop_
_entity_poly.entity_id
_entity_poly.type
_entity_poly.pdbx_seq_one_letter_code
_entity_poly.pdbx_strand_id
1 'polypeptide(L)'
;LGTRLGPFGTLPQHGMDYWPKDAKIIQIDADHKMLGLVKKIAVGICGDAKEAAEAITERLAGRELVCDASKGERAEQIASEKAAWERELDEWTHEKDPFSLDAIDEAKDETPFSGGEYLHPRQVLR
;
A
#
# COMPACT_ATOMS: atom_id res chain seq x y z
N LEU A 1 -11.78 9.47 -5.41
CA LEU A 1 -12.42 9.74 -6.72
C LEU A 1 -13.21 8.51 -7.12
N GLY A 2 -14.53 8.61 -7.34
CA GLY A 2 -15.36 7.47 -7.76
C GLY A 2 -15.33 6.28 -6.79
N THR A 3 -15.12 6.56 -5.49
CA THR A 3 -14.97 5.52 -4.46
C THR A 3 -16.06 5.65 -3.42
N ARG A 4 -16.73 4.53 -3.16
CA ARG A 4 -17.68 4.40 -2.05
C ARG A 4 -16.84 4.09 -0.83
N LEU A 5 -16.80 5.02 0.12
CA LEU A 5 -16.13 4.84 1.41
C LEU A 5 -16.93 3.86 2.28
N GLY A 6 -17.04 2.60 1.87
CA GLY A 6 -17.76 1.57 2.61
C GLY A 6 -17.13 1.35 4.00
N PRO A 7 -17.88 0.79 4.96
CA PRO A 7 -17.39 0.57 6.31
C PRO A 7 -16.08 -0.22 6.32
N PHE A 8 -15.96 -1.29 5.52
CA PHE A 8 -14.75 -2.11 5.44
C PHE A 8 -13.51 -1.39 4.90
N GLY A 9 -13.69 -0.43 3.98
CA GLY A 9 -12.57 0.33 3.40
C GLY A 9 -12.01 1.41 4.32
N THR A 10 -12.63 1.63 5.48
CA THR A 10 -12.26 2.70 6.41
C THR A 10 -11.98 2.22 7.84
N LEU A 11 -12.10 0.90 8.07
CA LEU A 11 -11.74 0.30 9.34
C LEU A 11 -10.21 0.09 9.40
N PRO A 12 -9.60 0.27 10.58
CA PRO A 12 -8.22 -0.14 10.80
C PRO A 12 -8.09 -1.64 10.52
N GLN A 13 -7.03 -2.04 9.82
CA GLN A 13 -6.67 -3.46 9.64
C GLN A 13 -5.17 -3.60 9.91
N HIS A 14 -4.74 -4.82 10.27
CA HIS A 14 -3.34 -5.13 10.52
C HIS A 14 -2.65 -4.20 11.55
N GLY A 15 -3.41 -3.68 12.53
CA GLY A 15 -2.89 -2.80 13.58
C GLY A 15 -2.58 -1.37 13.14
N MET A 16 -2.98 -0.96 11.93
CA MET A 16 -2.76 0.39 11.40
C MET A 16 -4.07 1.12 11.09
N ASP A 17 -4.12 2.39 11.47
CA ASP A 17 -5.15 3.32 11.01
C ASP A 17 -4.81 3.75 9.57
N TYR A 18 -5.54 3.25 8.57
CA TYR A 18 -5.33 3.66 7.16
C TYR A 18 -5.65 5.14 6.90
N TRP A 19 -6.38 5.77 7.81
CA TRP A 19 -6.83 7.14 7.67
C TRP A 19 -6.41 7.96 8.88
N PRO A 20 -5.78 9.14 8.68
CA PRO A 20 -5.59 10.09 9.76
C PRO A 20 -6.93 10.42 10.42
N LYS A 21 -6.97 10.44 11.75
CA LYS A 21 -8.22 10.64 12.52
C LYS A 21 -8.91 11.97 12.19
N ASP A 22 -8.13 12.98 11.86
CA ASP A 22 -8.62 14.34 11.55
C ASP A 22 -8.60 14.68 10.05
N ALA A 23 -8.51 13.67 9.18
CA ALA A 23 -8.47 13.88 7.73
C ALA A 23 -9.67 14.68 7.22
N LYS A 24 -9.41 15.70 6.39
CA LYS A 24 -10.46 16.41 5.63
C LYS A 24 -10.67 15.68 4.32
N ILE A 25 -11.87 15.10 4.15
CA ILE A 25 -12.18 14.26 2.99
C ILE A 25 -12.89 15.08 1.92
N ILE A 26 -12.38 15.01 0.69
CA ILE A 26 -13.09 15.43 -0.52
C ILE A 26 -13.57 14.15 -1.22
N GLN A 27 -14.89 13.99 -1.35
CA GLN A 27 -15.48 12.81 -2.00
C GLN A 27 -16.11 13.22 -3.33
N ILE A 28 -15.83 12.44 -4.37
CA ILE A 28 -16.41 12.60 -5.71
C ILE A 28 -17.14 11.31 -6.04
N ASP A 29 -18.43 11.41 -6.33
CA ASP A 29 -19.29 10.28 -6.70
C ASP A 29 -20.38 10.76 -7.65
N ALA A 30 -20.77 9.92 -8.61
CA ALA A 30 -21.85 10.23 -9.54
C ALA A 30 -23.24 10.03 -8.90
N ASP A 31 -23.35 9.17 -7.88
CA ASP A 31 -24.56 8.98 -7.11
C ASP A 31 -24.54 9.89 -5.86
N HIS A 32 -25.40 10.90 -5.86
CA HIS A 32 -25.52 11.86 -4.76
C HIS A 32 -25.82 11.19 -3.41
N LYS A 33 -26.42 10.00 -3.39
CA LYS A 33 -26.74 9.25 -2.16
C LYS A 33 -25.50 8.69 -1.46
N MET A 34 -24.37 8.60 -2.17
CA MET A 34 -23.12 8.05 -1.64
C MET A 34 -22.24 9.10 -0.96
N LEU A 35 -22.48 10.38 -1.24
CA LEU A 35 -21.68 11.48 -0.69
C LEU A 35 -21.90 11.61 0.82
N GLY A 36 -20.85 11.36 1.61
CA GLY A 36 -20.90 11.50 3.06
C GLY A 36 -21.68 10.41 3.79
N LEU A 37 -22.03 9.31 3.10
CA LEU A 37 -22.89 8.27 3.65
C LEU A 37 -22.30 7.56 4.87
N VAL A 38 -20.99 7.26 4.85
CA VAL A 38 -20.32 6.45 5.88
C VAL A 38 -19.31 7.25 6.70
N LYS A 39 -18.69 8.27 6.10
CA LYS A 39 -17.72 9.15 6.76
C LYS A 39 -18.10 10.59 6.54
N LYS A 40 -17.83 11.44 7.53
CA LYS A 40 -18.00 12.88 7.41
C LYS A 40 -17.03 13.42 6.36
N ILE A 41 -17.57 14.06 5.33
CA ILE A 41 -16.79 14.71 4.27
C ILE A 41 -16.73 16.22 4.50
N ALA A 42 -15.63 16.84 4.07
CA ALA A 42 -15.48 18.29 4.05
C ALA A 42 -16.11 18.90 2.80
N VAL A 43 -15.96 18.22 1.65
CA VAL A 43 -16.53 18.64 0.36
C VAL A 43 -17.03 17.40 -0.38
N GLY A 44 -18.27 17.45 -0.87
CA GLY A 44 -18.84 16.44 -1.77
C GLY A 44 -19.04 17.01 -3.16
N ILE A 45 -18.59 16.29 -4.18
CA ILE A 45 -18.76 16.65 -5.59
C ILE A 45 -19.61 15.56 -6.25
N CYS A 46 -20.83 15.93 -6.64
CA CYS A 46 -21.72 15.03 -7.38
C CYS A 46 -21.41 15.14 -8.86
N GLY A 47 -20.75 14.14 -9.45
CA GLY A 47 -20.36 14.16 -10.84
C GLY A 47 -19.49 12.97 -11.23
N ASP A 48 -19.21 12.86 -12.52
CA ASP A 48 -18.26 11.87 -13.04
C ASP A 48 -16.86 12.09 -12.46
N ALA A 49 -16.16 11.00 -12.15
CA ALA A 49 -14.87 11.06 -11.49
C ALA A 49 -13.76 11.60 -12.41
N LYS A 50 -13.82 11.32 -13.71
CA LYS A 50 -12.85 11.81 -14.68
C LYS A 50 -13.08 13.29 -14.95
N GLU A 51 -14.30 13.70 -15.26
CA GLU A 51 -14.63 15.11 -15.50
C GLU A 51 -14.28 16.00 -14.30
N ALA A 52 -14.61 15.53 -13.08
CA ALA A 52 -14.26 16.27 -11.88
C ALA A 52 -12.73 16.35 -11.67
N ALA A 53 -11.98 15.28 -11.95
CA ALA A 53 -10.52 15.28 -11.84
C ALA A 53 -9.85 16.22 -12.85
N GLU A 54 -10.31 16.23 -14.10
CA GLU A 54 -9.85 17.16 -15.15
C GLU A 54 -10.13 18.61 -14.73
N ALA A 55 -11.36 18.91 -14.33
CA ALA A 55 -11.78 20.23 -13.89
C ALA A 55 -11.02 20.74 -12.64
N ILE A 56 -10.70 19.86 -11.69
CA ILE A 56 -9.87 20.19 -10.51
C ILE A 56 -8.44 20.48 -10.96
N THR A 57 -7.88 19.64 -11.83
CA THR A 57 -6.51 19.80 -12.33
C THR A 57 -6.32 21.13 -13.06
N GLU A 58 -7.27 21.50 -13.94
CA GLU A 58 -7.27 22.79 -14.62
C GLU A 58 -7.31 23.96 -13.63
N ARG A 59 -8.11 23.87 -12.57
CA ARG A 59 -8.20 24.92 -11.54
C ARG A 59 -6.94 25.04 -10.69
N LEU A 60 -6.18 23.96 -10.55
CA LEU A 60 -4.90 23.94 -9.85
C LEU A 60 -3.75 24.46 -10.72
N ALA A 61 -3.92 24.51 -12.05
CA ALA A 61 -2.89 25.00 -12.95
C ALA A 61 -2.46 26.43 -12.59
N GLY A 62 -1.14 26.64 -12.51
CA GLY A 62 -0.55 27.93 -12.16
C GLY A 62 -0.68 28.32 -10.67
N ARG A 63 -1.24 27.46 -9.82
CA ARG A 63 -1.25 27.69 -8.36
C ARG A 63 0.00 27.12 -7.74
N GLU A 64 0.54 27.84 -6.76
CA GLU A 64 1.55 27.30 -5.86
C GLU A 64 0.90 26.30 -4.89
N LEU A 65 1.35 25.05 -4.93
CA LEU A 65 0.84 23.99 -4.08
C LEU A 65 1.77 23.80 -2.89
N VAL A 66 1.26 23.99 -1.67
CA VAL A 66 2.04 23.79 -0.43
C VAL A 66 2.67 22.40 -0.36
N CYS A 67 1.99 21.38 -0.90
CA CYS A 67 2.49 20.01 -0.90
C CYS A 67 3.70 19.78 -1.83
N ASP A 68 3.95 20.64 -2.81
CA ASP A 68 5.10 20.49 -3.70
C ASP A 68 6.42 20.85 -3.01
N ALA A 69 6.38 21.66 -1.95
CA ALA A 69 7.55 22.09 -1.20
C ALA A 69 8.37 20.92 -0.60
N SER A 70 7.71 19.83 -0.18
CA SER A 70 8.38 18.62 0.34
C SER A 70 8.36 17.44 -0.63
N LYS A 71 8.13 17.68 -1.93
CA LYS A 71 8.08 16.60 -2.94
C LYS A 71 9.40 15.82 -3.05
N GLY A 72 10.53 16.52 -3.02
CA GLY A 72 11.87 15.91 -3.11
C GLY A 72 12.16 15.03 -1.89
N GLU A 73 11.99 15.58 -0.69
CA GLU A 73 12.16 14.87 0.58
C GLU A 73 11.31 13.59 0.64
N ARG A 74 10.02 13.68 0.29
CA ARG A 74 9.14 12.50 0.25
C ARG A 74 9.61 11.46 -0.77
N ALA A 75 10.11 11.89 -1.92
CA ALA A 75 10.61 10.98 -2.94
C ALA A 75 11.88 10.23 -2.47
N GLU A 76 12.79 10.93 -1.80
CA GLU A 76 13.98 10.33 -1.18
C GLU A 76 13.61 9.35 -0.07
N GLN A 77 12.67 9.71 0.81
CA GLN A 77 12.17 8.80 1.84
C GLN A 77 11.58 7.53 1.23
N ILE A 78 10.71 7.66 0.22
CA ILE A 78 10.12 6.51 -0.48
C ILE A 78 11.22 5.64 -1.11
N ALA A 79 12.22 6.24 -1.74
CA ALA A 79 13.32 5.50 -2.35
C ALA A 79 14.15 4.74 -1.30
N SER A 80 14.44 5.38 -0.17
CA SER A 80 15.16 4.78 0.95
C SER A 80 14.41 3.59 1.55
N GLU A 81 13.11 3.75 1.82
CA GLU A 81 12.27 2.66 2.37
C GLU A 81 12.18 1.48 1.39
N LYS A 82 12.00 1.75 0.09
CA LYS A 82 12.03 0.70 -0.94
C LYS A 82 13.37 -0.02 -0.97
N ALA A 83 14.48 0.71 -0.94
CA ALA A 83 15.81 0.09 -0.94
C ALA A 83 16.07 -0.73 0.33
N ALA A 84 15.55 -0.30 1.48
CA ALA A 84 15.62 -1.05 2.73
C ALA A 84 14.81 -2.35 2.64
N TRP A 85 13.58 -2.30 2.12
CA TRP A 85 12.75 -3.48 1.90
C TRP A 85 13.35 -4.45 0.90
N GLU A 86 13.88 -3.98 -0.23
CA GLU A 86 14.55 -4.86 -1.20
C GLU A 86 15.76 -5.55 -0.56
N ARG A 87 16.57 -4.82 0.22
CA ARG A 87 17.69 -5.41 0.97
C ARG A 87 17.22 -6.46 1.98
N GLU A 88 16.18 -6.16 2.74
CA GLU A 88 15.60 -7.11 3.70
C GLU A 88 15.12 -8.38 2.99
N LEU A 89 14.40 -8.23 1.87
CA LEU A 89 13.96 -9.37 1.07
C LEU A 89 15.14 -10.15 0.49
N ASP A 90 16.22 -9.47 0.10
CA ASP A 90 17.45 -10.09 -0.42
C ASP A 90 18.15 -10.93 0.62
N GLU A 91 18.17 -10.47 1.87
CA GLU A 91 18.75 -11.17 3.00
C GLU A 91 17.81 -12.27 3.55
N TRP A 92 16.52 -12.23 3.22
CA TRP A 92 15.51 -13.16 3.73
C TRP A 92 15.45 -14.47 2.91
N THR A 93 16.54 -15.23 2.97
CA THR A 93 16.75 -16.49 2.24
C THR A 93 15.87 -17.66 2.73
N HIS A 94 15.53 -17.67 4.03
CA HIS A 94 14.64 -18.66 4.64
C HIS A 94 13.88 -18.09 5.82
N GLU A 95 12.79 -18.74 6.22
CA GLU A 95 12.07 -18.38 7.44
C GLU A 95 12.93 -18.68 8.67
N LYS A 96 12.80 -17.84 9.71
CA LYS A 96 13.57 -17.96 10.96
C LYS A 96 12.74 -18.46 12.14
N ASP A 97 11.52 -18.89 11.90
CA ASP A 97 10.70 -19.51 12.94
C ASP A 97 11.21 -20.93 13.28
N PRO A 98 10.93 -21.44 14.48
CA PRO A 98 11.49 -22.72 14.94
C PRO A 98 11.17 -23.89 14.02
N PHE A 99 9.94 -23.96 13.49
CA PHE A 99 9.53 -25.05 12.61
C PHE A 99 10.33 -25.04 11.30
N SER A 100 10.51 -23.86 10.70
CA SER A 100 11.31 -23.75 9.48
C SER A 100 12.79 -24.07 9.69
N LEU A 101 13.37 -23.71 10.84
CA LEU A 101 14.75 -24.05 11.15
C LEU A 101 14.94 -25.55 11.35
N ASP A 102 14.02 -26.20 12.06
CA ASP A 102 14.03 -27.66 12.26
C ASP A 102 13.89 -28.40 10.92
N ALA A 103 12.95 -27.96 10.06
CA ALA A 103 12.77 -28.54 8.73
C ALA A 103 14.00 -28.37 7.82
N ILE A 104 14.71 -27.24 7.92
CA ILE A 104 15.98 -27.03 7.20
C ILE A 104 17.06 -27.98 7.72
N ASP A 105 17.12 -28.21 9.04
CA ASP A 105 18.11 -29.10 9.64
C ASP A 105 17.88 -30.56 9.26
N GLU A 106 16.62 -31.03 9.29
CA GLU A 106 16.23 -32.37 8.83
C GLU A 106 16.58 -32.59 7.35
N ALA A 107 16.33 -31.60 6.50
CA ALA A 107 16.56 -31.71 5.06
C ALA A 107 18.05 -31.74 4.65
N LYS A 108 19.00 -31.34 5.52
CA LYS A 108 20.45 -31.37 5.21
C LYS A 108 20.98 -32.77 4.96
N ASP A 109 20.41 -33.75 5.64
CA ASP A 109 20.82 -35.16 5.53
C ASP A 109 20.02 -35.91 4.46
N GLU A 110 19.06 -35.25 3.81
CA GLU A 110 18.22 -35.82 2.77
C GLU A 110 18.70 -35.43 1.37
N THR A 111 18.72 -36.39 0.45
CA THR A 111 19.01 -36.14 -0.97
C THR A 111 17.73 -36.30 -1.79
N PRO A 112 17.28 -35.25 -2.51
CA PRO A 112 16.14 -35.37 -3.41
C PRO A 112 16.36 -36.45 -4.46
N PHE A 113 15.28 -37.07 -4.94
CA PHE A 113 15.33 -38.05 -6.02
C PHE A 113 16.01 -37.53 -7.30
N SER A 114 15.94 -36.21 -7.55
CA SER A 114 16.61 -35.55 -8.67
C SER A 114 18.14 -35.39 -8.51
N GLY A 115 18.70 -35.74 -7.35
CA GLY A 115 20.04 -35.35 -6.93
C GLY A 115 20.13 -33.89 -6.49
N GLY A 116 21.18 -33.55 -5.75
CA GLY A 116 21.42 -32.21 -5.19
C GLY A 116 20.97 -32.06 -3.73
N GLU A 117 20.66 -30.83 -3.32
CA GLU A 117 20.14 -30.48 -1.99
C GLU A 117 18.71 -29.94 -2.13
N TYR A 118 17.88 -30.10 -1.09
CA TYR A 118 16.58 -29.45 -1.05
C TYR A 118 16.74 -27.92 -0.95
N LEU A 119 16.24 -27.19 -1.94
CA LEU A 119 16.17 -25.73 -1.89
C LEU A 119 15.01 -25.28 -0.99
N HIS A 120 15.24 -24.23 -0.20
CA HIS A 120 14.17 -23.66 0.62
C HIS A 120 13.10 -23.04 -0.29
N PRO A 121 11.79 -23.20 -0.02
CA PRO A 121 10.72 -22.68 -0.87
C PRO A 121 10.87 -21.21 -1.30
N ARG A 122 11.41 -20.35 -0.42
CA ARG A 122 11.67 -18.92 -0.75
C ARG A 122 12.79 -18.71 -1.76
N GLN A 123 13.79 -19.60 -1.82
CA GLN A 123 14.84 -19.55 -2.85
C GLN A 123 14.29 -19.86 -4.25
N VAL A 124 13.17 -20.58 -4.34
CA VAL A 124 12.53 -21.01 -5.60
C VAL A 124 11.46 -20.03 -6.09
N LEU A 125 11.00 -19.12 -5.23
CA LEU A 125 9.93 -18.15 -5.52
C LEU A 125 10.45 -16.77 -5.94
N ARG A 126 11.77 -16.59 -5.99
CA ARG A 126 12.44 -15.37 -6.45
C ARG A 126 12.91 -15.49 -7.90
#